data_AF-A0A914Y697-F1
#
_entry.id   AF-A0A914Y697-F1
#
_cell.length_a   1.000
_cell.length_b   1.000
_cell.length_c   1.000
_cell.angle_alpha   90.00
_cell.angle_beta   90.00
_cell.angle_gamma   90.00
#
_symmetry.space_group_name_H-M   'P 1'
#
loop_
_entity.id
_entity.type
_entity.pdbx_description
1 polymer ?
#
loop_
_entity_poly.entity_id
_entity_poly.type
_entity_poly.pdbx_seq_one_letter_code
_entity_poly.pdbx_strand_id
1 'polypeptide(L)'
;MEANRSVRIRTEVSGYDAMCLLINAGMGIGILPRKSASIYQIPNTRVIELDEEWSQREILIGVRRRSDLQPSAESLLSFLLESGA
;
A
#
# COMPACT_ATOMS: atom_id res chain seq x y z
N MET A 1 10.42 -19.82 9.58
CA MET A 1 9.16 -19.07 9.73
C MET A 1 8.20 -19.93 10.53
N GLU A 2 8.09 -19.75 11.85
CA GLU A 2 7.12 -20.50 12.65
C GLU A 2 6.39 -19.57 13.61
N ALA A 3 5.34 -18.96 13.08
CA ALA A 3 4.14 -18.67 13.85
C ALA A 3 2.96 -18.90 12.91
N ASN A 4 2.50 -20.14 12.80
CA ASN A 4 1.21 -20.48 12.16
C ASN A 4 0.05 -19.97 13.02
N ARG A 5 0.04 -18.67 13.30
CA ARG A 5 -0.92 -17.99 14.16
C ARG A 5 -1.80 -17.14 13.27
N SER A 6 -3.11 -17.36 13.37
CA SER A 6 -4.10 -16.51 12.71
C SER A 6 -4.01 -15.09 13.30
N VAL A 7 -3.85 -14.09 12.45
CA VAL A 7 -3.97 -12.68 12.85
C VAL A 7 -5.43 -12.43 13.21
N ARG A 8 -5.68 -11.94 14.43
CA ARG A 8 -7.03 -11.58 14.86
C ARG A 8 -7.39 -10.21 14.29
N ILE A 9 -8.14 -10.20 13.18
CA ILE A 9 -8.68 -8.96 12.60
C ILE A 9 -9.93 -8.56 13.39
N ARG A 10 -9.90 -7.36 14.00
CA ARG A 10 -11.03 -6.83 14.80
C ARG A 10 -12.02 -6.04 13.94
N THR A 11 -11.52 -5.32 12.94
CA THR A 11 -12.30 -4.43 12.09
C THR A 11 -11.70 -4.45 10.69
N GLU A 12 -12.56 -4.56 9.67
CA GLU A 12 -12.20 -4.36 8.27
C GLU A 12 -12.71 -2.99 7.83
N VAL A 13 -11.90 -2.27 7.06
CA VAL A 13 -12.20 -0.92 6.59
C VAL A 13 -11.91 -0.81 5.10
N SER A 14 -12.63 0.07 4.42
CA SER A 14 -12.59 0.22 2.96
C SER A 14 -11.33 0.91 2.42
N GLY A 15 -10.54 1.55 3.28
CA GLY A 15 -9.40 2.36 2.86
C GLY A 15 -8.48 2.76 4.01
N TYR A 16 -7.32 3.31 3.66
CA TYR A 16 -6.31 3.75 4.62
C TYR A 16 -6.77 4.96 5.45
N ASP A 17 -7.60 5.84 4.89
CA ASP A 17 -8.18 6.99 5.58
C ASP A 17 -9.02 6.57 6.80
N ALA A 18 -9.95 5.63 6.61
CA ALA A 18 -10.75 5.07 7.68
C ALA A 18 -9.87 4.33 8.71
N MET A 19 -8.85 3.59 8.25
CA MET A 19 -7.87 2.95 9.13
C MET A 19 -7.14 3.97 10.00
N CYS A 20 -6.68 5.09 9.42
CA CYS A 20 -5.97 6.15 10.15
C CYS A 20 -6.83 6.76 11.26
N LEU A 21 -8.12 6.98 11.00
CA LEU A 21 -9.06 7.46 12.02
C LEU A 21 -9.18 6.49 13.19
N LEU A 22 -9.28 5.19 12.92
CA LEU A 22 -9.36 4.16 13.95
C LEU A 22 -8.07 4.08 14.79
N ILE A 23 -6.91 4.15 14.15
CA ILE A 23 -5.61 4.16 14.84
C ILE A 23 -5.50 5.40 15.74
N ASN A 24 -5.84 6.58 15.24
CA ASN A 24 -5.79 7.82 16.00
C ASN A 24 -6.79 7.81 17.18
N ALA A 25 -7.89 7.08 17.06
CA ALA A 25 -8.84 6.82 18.16
C ALA A 25 -8.37 5.74 19.15
N GLY A 26 -7.16 5.18 18.98
CA GLY A 26 -6.59 4.17 19.87
C GLY A 26 -7.21 2.77 19.71
N MET A 27 -7.87 2.49 18.58
CA MET A 27 -8.58 1.23 18.37
C MET A 27 -7.69 0.06 17.95
N GLY A 28 -6.42 0.32 17.60
CA GLY A 28 -5.46 -0.73 17.22
C GLY A 28 -4.25 -0.20 16.45
N ILE A 29 -3.58 -1.12 15.75
CA ILE A 29 -2.44 -0.85 14.86
C ILE A 29 -2.85 -1.08 13.40
N GLY A 30 -2.18 -0.42 12.45
CA GLY A 30 -2.34 -0.64 11.02
C GLY A 30 -1.05 -1.10 10.36
N ILE A 31 -1.19 -1.84 9.26
CA ILE A 31 -0.09 -2.20 8.36
C ILE A 31 -0.43 -1.59 7.00
N LEU A 32 0.49 -0.78 6.47
CA LEU A 32 0.32 -0.06 5.22
C LEU A 32 1.67 0.15 4.52
N PRO A 33 1.71 0.36 3.20
CA PRO A 33 2.94 0.71 2.50
C PRO A 33 3.57 2.00 3.05
N ARG A 34 4.90 2.05 3.05
CA ARG A 34 5.68 3.21 3.54
C ARG A 34 5.24 4.54 2.91
N LYS A 35 5.01 4.57 1.59
CA LYS A 35 4.52 5.76 0.88
C LYS A 35 3.15 6.21 1.42
N SER A 36 2.25 5.28 1.73
CA SER A 36 0.95 5.60 2.34
C SER A 36 1.11 6.19 3.74
N ALA A 37 1.98 5.63 4.58
CA ALA A 37 2.25 6.19 5.92
C ALA A 37 2.76 7.64 5.84
N SER A 38 3.60 7.95 4.84
CA SER A 38 4.07 9.34 4.62
C SER A 38 3.00 10.29 4.10
N ILE A 39 2.00 9.80 3.37
CA ILE A 39 0.89 10.61 2.84
C ILE A 39 -0.10 10.95 3.96
N TYR A 40 -0.50 9.97 4.77
CA TYR A 40 -1.56 10.16 5.76
C TYR A 40 -1.08 10.78 7.08
N GLN A 41 0.23 10.70 7.39
CA GLN A 41 0.86 11.36 8.54
C GLN A 41 0.04 11.29 9.84
N ILE A 42 -0.22 10.08 10.32
CA ILE A 42 -1.16 9.86 11.44
C ILE A 42 -0.60 10.50 12.73
N PRO A 43 -1.28 11.51 13.32
CA PRO A 43 -0.79 12.18 14.53
C PRO A 43 -0.66 11.25 15.72
N ASN A 44 0.27 11.54 16.63
CA ASN A 44 0.47 10.77 17.87
C ASN A 44 0.71 9.26 17.67
N THR A 45 1.20 8.87 16.50
CA THR A 45 1.57 7.48 16.20
C THR A 45 3.07 7.34 15.99
N ARG A 46 3.54 6.10 16.09
CA ARG A 46 4.90 5.72 15.69
C ARG A 46 4.79 4.83 14.46
N VAL A 47 5.52 5.17 13.41
CA VAL A 47 5.71 4.31 12.25
C VAL A 47 6.91 3.40 12.51
N ILE A 48 6.71 2.10 12.33
CA ILE A 48 7.75 1.08 12.47
C ILE A 48 7.87 0.39 11.12
N GLU A 49 9.10 0.31 10.60
CA GLU A 49 9.40 -0.39 9.36
C GLU A 49 9.43 -1.90 9.60
N LEU A 50 8.86 -2.65 8.66
CA LEU A 50 8.81 -4.11 8.66
C LEU A 50 9.93 -4.61 7.73
N ASP A 51 11.05 -5.01 8.33
CA ASP A 51 12.25 -5.49 7.62
C ASP A 51 12.23 -7.00 7.44
N GLU A 52 11.20 -7.47 6.73
CA GLU A 52 11.02 -8.87 6.39
C GLU A 52 10.69 -9.01 4.91
N GLU A 53 11.13 -10.10 4.27
CA GLU A 53 10.92 -10.31 2.83
C GLU A 53 9.45 -10.24 2.40
N TRP A 54 8.52 -10.69 3.26
CA TRP A 54 7.08 -10.65 2.99
C TRP A 54 6.50 -9.23 2.96
N SER A 55 7.20 -8.23 3.50
CA SER A 55 6.73 -6.85 3.57
C SER A 55 6.91 -6.10 2.24
N GLN A 56 7.76 -6.63 1.34
CA GLN A 56 7.99 -6.06 0.02
C GLN A 56 6.74 -6.21 -0.87
N ARG A 57 6.32 -5.10 -1.48
CA ARG A 57 5.16 -5.04 -2.36
C ARG A 57 5.55 -4.46 -3.70
N GLU A 58 5.23 -5.17 -4.77
CA GLU A 58 5.36 -4.69 -6.13
C GLU A 58 4.04 -4.09 -6.61
N ILE A 59 4.10 -2.86 -7.13
CA ILE A 59 2.97 -2.24 -7.83
C ILE A 59 3.16 -2.53 -9.31
N LEU A 60 2.21 -3.25 -9.90
CA LEU A 60 2.26 -3.65 -11.30
C LEU A 60 1.28 -2.82 -12.13
N ILE A 61 1.67 -2.53 -13.37
CA ILE A 61 0.81 -1.88 -14.36
C ILE A 61 0.36 -2.95 -15.37
N GLY A 62 -0.95 -3.21 -15.41
CA GLY A 62 -1.55 -4.20 -16.30
C GLY A 62 -2.10 -3.58 -17.58
N VAL A 63 -1.65 -4.07 -18.74
CA VAL A 63 -2.27 -3.77 -20.04
C VAL A 63 -2.59 -5.08 -20.76
N ARG A 64 -3.70 -5.12 -21.52
CA ARG A 64 -4.12 -6.36 -22.22
C ARG A 64 -3.05 -6.83 -23.21
N ARG A 65 -2.65 -5.93 -24.12
CA ARG A 65 -1.56 -6.11 -25.10
C ARG A 65 -0.97 -4.74 -25.36
N ARG A 66 0.35 -4.58 -25.15
CA ARG A 66 1.03 -3.30 -25.36
C ARG A 66 0.98 -2.83 -26.82
N SER A 67 1.02 -3.77 -27.76
CA SER A 67 0.88 -3.51 -29.20
C SER A 67 -0.43 -2.84 -29.61
N ASP A 68 -1.47 -2.97 -28.79
CA ASP A 68 -2.81 -2.49 -29.11
C ASP A 68 -3.09 -1.11 -28.50
N LEU A 69 -2.13 -0.56 -27.76
CA LEU A 69 -2.31 0.72 -27.10
C LEU A 69 -2.34 1.85 -28.13
N GLN A 70 -3.29 2.76 -27.94
CA GLN A 70 -3.27 4.03 -28.66
C GLN A 70 -2.03 4.83 -28.23
N PRO A 71 -1.49 5.73 -29.07
CA PRO A 71 -0.30 6.50 -28.75
C PRO A 71 -0.37 7.24 -27.41
N SER A 72 -1.54 7.78 -27.04
CA SER A 72 -1.75 8.43 -25.74
C SER A 72 -1.63 7.48 -24.55
N ALA A 73 -2.14 6.26 -24.67
CA ALA A 73 -2.05 5.24 -23.63
C ALA A 73 -0.62 4.68 -23.49
N GLU A 74 0.11 4.52 -24.61
CA GLU A 74 1.53 4.12 -24.58
C GLU A 74 2.41 5.20 -23.93
N SER A 75 2.15 6.49 -24.22
CA SER A 75 2.84 7.60 -23.54
C SER A 75 2.58 7.59 -22.04
N LEU A 76 1.33 7.36 -21.60
CA LEU A 76 1.00 7.24 -20.18
C LEU A 76 1.69 6.02 -19.55
N LEU A 77 1.66 4.87 -20.21
CA LEU A 77 2.33 3.66 -19.73
C LEU A 77 3.83 3.92 -19.53
N SER A 78 4.48 4.56 -20.51
CA SER A 78 5.91 4.88 -20.45
C SER A 78 6.21 5.82 -19.28
N PHE A 79 5.43 6.89 -19.14
CA PHE A 79 5.57 7.83 -18.02
C PHE A 79 5.40 7.15 -16.65
N LEU A 80 4.42 6.26 -16.50
CA LEU A 80 4.16 5.56 -15.24
C LEU A 80 5.26 4.52 -14.92
N LEU A 81 5.83 3.87 -15.93
CA LEU A 81 6.96 2.95 -15.75
C LEU A 81 8.24 3.68 -15.31
N GLU A 82 8.47 4.90 -15.81
CA GLU A 82 9.59 5.74 -15.40
C GLU A 82 9.38 6.36 -14.00
N SER A 83 8.15 6.79 -13.70
CA SER A 83 7.80 7.44 -12.42
C SER A 83 7.58 6.46 -11.26
N GLY A 84 7.47 5.16 -11.57
CA GLY A 84 7.26 4.09 -10.61
C GLY A 84 8.56 3.60 -9.93
N ALA A 85 9.72 3.94 -10.50
CA ALA A 85 11.05 3.74 -9.90
C ALA A 85 11.35 4.85 -8.86
#